data_AF-A0A914FM08-F1
#
_entry.id   AF-A0A914FM08-F1
#
_cell.length_a   1.000
_cell.length_b   1.000
_cell.length_c   1.000
_cell.angle_alpha   90.00
_cell.angle_beta   90.00
_cell.angle_gamma   90.00
#
_symmetry.space_group_name_H-M   'P 1'
#
loop_
_entity.id
_entity.type
_entity.pdbx_description
1 polymer ?
#
loop_
_entity_poly.entity_id
_entity_poly.type
_entity_poly.pdbx_seq_one_letter_code
_entity_poly.pdbx_strand_id
1 'polypeptide(L)'
;MCDSSDCELSSDEQYIKVMEGSLILEDGTTYHGQIYGAYKSAIGEIVFQTGMVGYCEALTDPSYHKQFLTLTYPLIGNYGVPDSSIKDKYSLPKYFESEKIWPSALIVDR
;
A
#
# COMPACT_ATOMS: atom_id res chain seq x y z
N MET A 1 39.85 -32.73 -14.47
CA MET A 1 40.23 -32.11 -13.19
C MET A 1 40.68 -30.68 -13.44
N CYS A 2 39.78 -29.71 -13.23
CA CYS A 2 40.10 -28.40 -12.67
C CYS A 2 38.95 -28.14 -11.68
N ASP A 3 39.34 -27.74 -10.48
CA ASP A 3 38.63 -27.97 -9.23
C ASP A 3 37.32 -27.19 -9.07
N SER A 4 36.45 -27.81 -8.27
CA SER A 4 35.35 -27.18 -7.58
C SER A 4 35.88 -26.19 -6.55
N SER A 5 36.08 -24.93 -6.93
CA SER A 5 36.22 -23.81 -6.00
C SER A 5 36.15 -22.50 -6.79
N ASP A 6 35.34 -21.58 -6.28
CA ASP A 6 35.24 -20.17 -6.67
C ASP A 6 34.32 -19.86 -7.85
N CYS A 7 33.06 -20.28 -7.72
CA CYS A 7 31.95 -19.42 -8.10
C CYS A 7 31.27 -18.92 -6.82
N GLU A 8 31.96 -18.04 -6.09
CA GLU A 8 31.32 -17.15 -5.13
C GLU A 8 30.46 -16.17 -5.93
N LEU A 9 29.20 -16.56 -6.17
CA LEU A 9 28.19 -15.65 -6.70
C LEU A 9 27.96 -14.58 -5.64
N SER A 10 28.44 -13.38 -5.97
CA SER A 10 28.33 -12.16 -5.18
C SER A 10 26.89 -11.94 -4.70
N SER A 11 26.79 -11.83 -3.39
CA SER A 11 25.66 -11.35 -2.62
C SER A 11 25.18 -9.98 -3.10
N ASP A 12 24.16 -9.93 -3.98
CA ASP A 12 23.31 -8.73 -4.23
C ASP A 12 22.08 -9.03 -5.14
N GLU A 13 21.51 -10.25 -5.12
CA GLU A 13 20.14 -10.46 -5.63
C GLU A 13 19.17 -10.46 -4.44
N GLN A 14 18.65 -9.27 -4.13
CA GLN A 14 17.63 -9.10 -3.10
C GLN A 14 16.30 -9.69 -3.59
N TYR A 15 16.09 -10.98 -3.37
CA TYR A 15 14.86 -11.69 -3.72
C TYR A 15 13.67 -10.98 -3.04
N ILE A 16 12.80 -10.33 -3.82
CA ILE A 16 11.57 -9.73 -3.28
C ILE A 16 10.71 -10.90 -2.82
N LYS A 17 10.64 -11.12 -1.50
CA LYS A 17 9.74 -12.11 -0.91
C LYS A 17 8.31 -11.65 -1.16
N VAL A 18 7.68 -12.21 -2.19
CA VAL A 18 6.25 -12.00 -2.46
C VAL A 18 5.48 -12.70 -1.35
N MET A 19 4.77 -11.92 -0.55
CA MET A 19 3.89 -12.43 0.49
C MET A 19 2.47 -12.51 -0.06
N GLU A 20 1.84 -13.65 0.07
CA GLU A 20 0.45 -13.82 -0.32
C GLU A 20 -0.49 -13.42 0.82
N GLY A 21 -1.65 -12.89 0.44
CA GLY A 21 -2.72 -12.48 1.34
C GLY A 21 -4.08 -12.86 0.78
N SER A 22 -5.09 -12.80 1.62
CA SER A 22 -6.47 -13.05 1.21
C SER A 22 -7.40 -12.04 1.87
N LEU A 23 -8.31 -11.49 1.08
CA LEU A 23 -9.43 -10.68 1.53
C LEU A 23 -10.66 -11.58 1.61
N ILE A 24 -11.21 -11.73 2.79
CA ILE A 24 -12.38 -12.58 3.06
C ILE A 24 -13.54 -11.67 3.41
N LEU A 25 -14.64 -11.79 2.66
CA LEU A 25 -15.87 -11.05 2.87
C LEU A 25 -16.82 -11.82 3.81
N GLU A 26 -17.77 -11.10 4.40
CA GLU A 26 -18.78 -11.70 5.29
C GLU A 26 -19.65 -12.75 4.57
N ASP A 27 -19.87 -12.59 3.27
CA ASP A 27 -20.64 -13.54 2.44
C ASP A 27 -19.85 -14.82 2.08
N GLY A 28 -18.59 -14.93 2.52
CA GLY A 28 -17.69 -16.04 2.23
C GLY A 28 -16.87 -15.88 0.95
N THR A 29 -17.10 -14.81 0.18
CA THR A 29 -16.29 -14.51 -1.01
C THR A 29 -14.84 -14.25 -0.58
N THR A 30 -13.89 -14.89 -1.26
CA THR A 30 -12.46 -14.76 -0.97
C THR A 30 -11.72 -14.29 -2.20
N TYR A 31 -10.92 -13.23 -2.04
CA TYR A 31 -10.01 -12.72 -3.07
C TYR A 31 -8.57 -12.98 -2.63
N HIS A 32 -7.80 -13.66 -3.47
CA HIS A 32 -6.39 -13.90 -3.24
C HIS A 32 -5.55 -12.83 -3.94
N GLY A 33 -4.47 -12.40 -3.29
CA GLY A 33 -3.60 -11.37 -3.84
C GLY A 33 -2.24 -11.34 -3.17
N GLN A 34 -1.45 -10.35 -3.57
CA GLN A 34 -0.11 -10.12 -3.02
C GLN A 34 -0.16 -8.95 -2.04
N ILE A 35 0.51 -9.11 -0.90
CA ILE A 35 0.59 -8.07 0.13
C ILE A 35 1.72 -7.11 -0.19
N TYR A 36 1.37 -5.83 -0.23
CA TYR A 36 2.31 -4.71 -0.30
C TYR A 36 2.25 -3.89 0.99
N GLY A 37 3.38 -3.38 1.43
CA GLY A 37 3.47 -2.58 2.65
C GLY A 37 3.52 -3.42 3.93
N ALA A 38 2.70 -3.06 4.92
CA ALA A 38 2.76 -3.68 6.24
C ALA A 38 2.12 -5.08 6.26
N TYR A 39 2.89 -6.09 6.69
CA TYR A 39 2.38 -7.44 6.88
C TYR A 39 1.59 -7.58 8.19
N LYS A 40 0.32 -7.17 8.15
CA LYS A 40 -0.62 -7.25 9.29
C LYS A 40 -2.02 -7.61 8.79
N SER A 41 -2.70 -8.46 9.54
CA SER A 41 -4.14 -8.67 9.36
C SER A 41 -4.91 -7.51 9.95
N ALA A 42 -5.98 -7.10 9.28
CA ALA A 42 -6.91 -6.09 9.74
C ALA A 42 -8.34 -6.59 9.55
N ILE A 43 -9.29 -5.91 10.20
CA ILE A 43 -10.73 -6.10 10.03
C ILE A 43 -11.32 -4.70 9.84
N GLY A 44 -12.23 -4.55 8.89
CA GLY A 44 -12.82 -3.25 8.56
C GLY A 44 -13.94 -3.37 7.54
N GLU A 45 -14.69 -2.28 7.40
CA GLU A 45 -15.68 -2.13 6.33
C GLU A 45 -14.96 -1.87 5.01
N ILE A 46 -15.40 -2.51 3.93
CA ILE A 46 -14.85 -2.28 2.59
C ILE A 46 -15.65 -1.18 1.91
N VAL A 47 -14.93 -0.16 1.45
CA VAL A 47 -15.47 0.96 0.69
C VAL A 47 -14.70 1.11 -0.61
N PHE A 48 -15.35 1.61 -1.66
CA PHE A 48 -14.70 1.90 -2.92
C PHE A 48 -14.73 3.40 -3.23
N GLN A 49 -13.66 3.88 -3.85
CA GLN A 49 -13.53 5.26 -4.29
C GLN A 49 -13.25 5.31 -5.79
N THR A 50 -14.00 6.16 -6.50
CA THR A 50 -13.94 6.34 -7.96
C THR A 50 -13.00 7.45 -8.42
N GLY A 51 -12.32 8.11 -7.48
CA GLY A 51 -11.32 9.14 -7.79
C GLY A 51 -10.14 8.56 -8.58
N MET A 52 -9.82 9.16 -9.72
CA MET A 52 -8.73 8.72 -10.60
C MET A 52 -7.36 9.25 -10.18
N VAL A 53 -7.32 10.24 -9.30
CA VAL A 53 -6.09 10.91 -8.82
C VAL A 53 -6.20 11.16 -7.32
N GLY A 54 -5.08 11.49 -6.69
CA GLY A 54 -5.05 11.91 -5.29
C GLY A 54 -5.11 10.76 -4.28
N TYR A 55 -4.38 9.67 -4.54
CA TYR A 55 -4.35 8.54 -3.60
C TYR A 55 -3.68 8.89 -2.27
N CYS A 56 -2.76 9.86 -2.23
CA CYS A 56 -2.12 10.30 -0.98
C CYS A 56 -3.12 11.05 -0.09
N GLU A 57 -3.93 11.91 -0.70
CA GLU A 57 -5.00 12.66 -0.08
C GLU A 57 -6.09 11.70 0.43
N ALA A 58 -6.53 10.75 -0.41
CA ALA A 58 -7.48 9.72 -0.01
C ALA A 58 -6.99 8.86 1.17
N LEU A 59 -5.71 8.46 1.18
CA LEU A 59 -5.13 7.69 2.28
C LEU A 59 -5.02 8.49 3.58
N THR A 60 -4.96 9.82 3.50
CA THR A 60 -4.83 10.70 4.67
C THR A 60 -6.15 11.37 5.07
N ASP A 61 -7.27 11.01 4.44
CA ASP A 61 -8.60 11.48 4.85
C ASP A 61 -9.08 10.75 6.12
N PRO A 62 -9.37 11.46 7.24
CA PRO A 62 -9.91 10.87 8.46
C PRO A 62 -11.21 10.09 8.29
N SER A 63 -11.97 10.34 7.23
CA SER A 63 -13.25 9.71 6.93
C SER A 63 -13.11 8.20 6.70
N TYR A 64 -11.94 7.72 6.26
CA TYR A 64 -11.67 6.31 6.02
C TYR A 64 -11.12 5.55 7.24
N HIS A 65 -11.27 6.10 8.44
CA HIS A 65 -10.75 5.46 9.65
C HIS A 65 -11.31 4.04 9.82
N LYS A 66 -10.42 3.06 9.93
CA LYS A 66 -10.75 1.62 10.09
C LYS A 66 -11.49 0.99 8.90
N GLN A 67 -11.45 1.62 7.74
CA GLN A 67 -12.02 1.07 6.51
C GLN A 67 -10.92 0.47 5.62
N PHE A 68 -11.34 -0.44 4.75
CA PHE A 68 -10.54 -0.98 3.66
C PHE A 68 -10.90 -0.19 2.41
N LEU A 69 -9.94 0.59 1.93
CA LEU A 69 -10.15 1.46 0.79
C LEU A 69 -9.80 0.71 -0.49
N THR A 70 -10.78 0.54 -1.37
CA THR A 70 -10.59 -0.03 -2.71
C THR A 70 -10.57 1.10 -3.74
N LEU A 71 -9.42 1.30 -4.39
CA LEU A 71 -9.30 2.30 -5.46
C LEU A 71 -9.64 1.65 -6.79
N THR A 72 -10.58 2.25 -7.54
CA THR A 72 -11.00 1.69 -8.83
C THR A 72 -10.03 2.02 -9.97
N TYR A 73 -9.09 2.93 -9.77
CA TYR A 73 -8.10 3.31 -10.78
C TYR A 73 -6.81 2.49 -10.58
N PRO A 74 -6.30 1.79 -11.61
CA PRO A 74 -5.22 0.80 -11.44
C PRO A 74 -3.83 1.45 -11.24
N LEU A 75 -3.64 2.70 -11.66
CA LEU A 75 -2.33 3.36 -11.61
C LEU A 75 -2.10 4.05 -10.25
N ILE A 76 -1.99 3.25 -9.19
CA ILE A 76 -1.69 3.74 -7.84
C ILE A 76 -0.18 3.69 -7.59
N GLY A 77 0.39 4.79 -7.08
CA GLY A 77 1.82 4.88 -6.76
C GLY A 77 2.71 5.44 -7.88
N ASN A 78 2.15 5.84 -9.02
CA ASN A 78 2.89 6.33 -10.18
C ASN A 78 3.68 7.64 -9.94
N TYR A 79 3.26 8.47 -8.98
CA TYR A 79 3.94 9.71 -8.61
C TYR A 79 4.64 9.64 -7.23
N GLY A 80 4.72 8.45 -6.63
CA GLY A 80 5.33 8.25 -5.31
C GLY A 80 4.54 8.88 -4.17
N VAL A 81 5.20 9.20 -3.06
CA VAL A 81 4.59 9.86 -1.89
C VAL A 81 5.31 11.18 -1.66
N PRO A 82 4.60 12.32 -1.56
CA PRO A 82 5.23 13.61 -1.30
C PRO A 82 5.84 13.66 0.10
N ASP A 83 6.76 14.59 0.34
CA ASP A 83 7.38 14.71 1.66
C ASP A 83 6.39 15.25 2.71
N SER A 84 6.13 14.44 3.73
CA SER A 84 5.26 14.76 4.88
C SER A 84 5.80 15.87 5.78
N SER A 85 7.09 16.20 5.68
CA SER A 85 7.71 17.28 6.45
C SER A 85 7.33 18.68 5.96
N ILE A 86 6.85 18.79 4.71
CA ILE A 86 6.54 20.07 4.08
C ILE A 86 5.21 20.60 4.62
N LYS A 87 5.30 21.74 5.31
CA LYS A 87 4.15 22.43 5.91
C LYS A 87 3.80 23.72 5.19
N ASP A 88 2.54 24.12 5.29
CA ASP A 88 2.05 25.40 4.79
C ASP A 88 2.27 26.55 5.79
N LYS A 89 1.76 27.74 5.46
CA LYS A 89 1.84 28.94 6.33
C LYS A 89 1.16 28.78 7.70
N TYR A 90 0.28 27.78 7.85
CA TYR A 90 -0.44 27.48 9.09
C TYR A 90 0.16 26.27 9.82
N SER A 91 1.34 25.79 9.40
CA SER A 91 1.99 24.60 9.93
C SER A 91 1.22 23.28 9.69
N LEU A 92 0.31 23.26 8.71
CA LEU A 92 -0.42 22.07 8.29
C LEU A 92 0.34 21.33 7.18
N PRO A 93 0.21 19.99 7.06
CA PRO A 93 0.79 19.24 5.95
C PRO A 93 0.31 19.81 4.61
N LYS A 94 1.24 20.15 3.71
CA LYS A 94 0.90 20.84 2.46
C LYS A 94 0.25 19.93 1.41
N TYR A 95 0.59 18.64 1.43
CA TYR A 95 0.22 17.66 0.39
C TYR A 95 -0.63 16.51 0.94
N PHE A 96 -1.11 16.62 2.17
CA PHE A 96 -1.88 15.58 2.86
C PHE A 96 -3.08 16.20 3.54
N GLU A 97 -4.18 15.46 3.62
CA GLU A 97 -5.40 15.89 4.33
C GLU A 97 -5.25 15.78 5.85
N SER A 98 -4.28 14.99 6.32
CA SER A 98 -3.93 14.88 7.73
C SER A 98 -2.52 14.33 7.95
N GLU A 99 -2.14 14.21 9.22
CA GLU A 99 -0.79 13.80 9.65
C GLU A 99 -0.51 12.29 9.52
N LYS A 100 -1.52 11.47 9.19
CA LYS A 100 -1.36 10.01 9.14
C LYS A 100 -2.27 9.34 8.12
N ILE A 101 -1.95 8.09 7.82
CA ILE A 101 -2.80 7.20 7.04
C ILE A 101 -3.93 6.67 7.94
N TRP A 102 -5.18 6.81 7.49
CA TRP A 102 -6.38 6.40 8.23
C TRP A 102 -6.98 5.05 7.84
N PRO A 103 -7.02 4.67 6.54
CA PRO A 103 -7.46 3.34 6.14
C PRO A 103 -6.62 2.25 6.80
N SER A 104 -7.29 1.14 7.15
CA SER A 104 -6.60 -0.04 7.71
C SER A 104 -6.00 -0.94 6.64
N ALA A 105 -6.54 -0.89 5.43
CA ALA A 105 -6.00 -1.57 4.27
C ALA A 105 -6.28 -0.76 3.00
N LEU A 106 -5.42 -0.93 2.01
CA LEU A 106 -5.58 -0.41 0.65
C LEU A 106 -5.63 -1.61 -0.30
N ILE A 107 -6.67 -1.66 -1.13
CA ILE A 107 -6.89 -2.70 -2.13
C ILE A 107 -6.81 -2.05 -3.51
N VAL A 108 -5.98 -2.62 -4.38
CA VAL A 108 -5.74 -2.14 -5.73
C VAL A 108 -5.79 -3.30 -6.71
N ASP A 109 -6.34 -3.05 -7.90
CA ASP A 109 -6.30 -3.98 -9.01
C ASP A 109 -4.94 -3.88 -9.72
N ARG A 110 -4.38 -5.01 -10.13
CA ARG A 110 -3.03 -5.09 -10.69
C ARG A 110 -3.01 -5.74 -12.07
#